data_AF-A0A7S1DWU5-F1
#
_entry.id   AF-A0A7S1DWU5-F1
#
_cell.length_a   1.000
_cell.length_b   1.000
_cell.length_c   1.000
_cell.angle_alpha   90.00
_cell.angle_beta   90.00
_cell.angle_gamma   90.00
#
_symmetry.space_group_name_H-M   'P 1'
#
loop_
_entity.id
_entity.type
_entity.pdbx_description
1 polymer ?
#
loop_
_entity_poly.entity_id
_entity_poly.type
_entity_poly.pdbx_seq_one_letter_code
_entity_poly.pdbx_strand_id
1 'polypeptide(L)'
;GGRPVSISFPDFKTDVEGEYDYVAVLECSNRHCNDTTSEIAILDDDGPGSDAFFTSQTGFLMVSFVSDSWRRQRGFRARWGLYPFGSCGDGFRDHVREECDDGNMVAGDGCSPTCRVEKGFTCTGGGPLSNDTCVCDCCFHLTTTDGLINHWNEDGGYDSNQLCWWTVAPPPRGG
;
A
#
# COMPACT_ATOMS: atom_id res chain seq x y z
N GLY A 1 -23.71 -11.39 -9.63
CA GLY A 1 -22.55 -10.51 -9.76
C GLY A 1 -21.47 -11.00 -8.82
N GLY A 2 -20.21 -10.91 -9.24
CA GLY A 2 -19.07 -11.07 -8.34
C GLY A 2 -19.00 -9.91 -7.34
N ARG A 3 -18.10 -10.00 -6.36
CA ARG A 3 -17.73 -8.83 -5.55
C ARG A 3 -17.08 -7.80 -6.48
N PRO A 4 -17.31 -6.49 -6.30
CA PRO A 4 -16.70 -5.50 -7.19
C PRO A 4 -15.18 -5.63 -7.14
N VAL A 5 -14.54 -5.55 -8.30
CA VAL A 5 -13.08 -5.66 -8.46
C VAL A 5 -12.59 -4.32 -8.95
N SER A 6 -11.54 -3.79 -8.32
CA SER A 6 -10.84 -2.60 -8.79
C SER A 6 -9.46 -2.97 -9.32
N ILE A 7 -9.00 -2.24 -10.34
CA ILE A 7 -7.65 -2.34 -10.89
C ILE A 7 -7.03 -0.94 -11.01
N SER A 8 -5.73 -0.82 -10.73
CA SER A 8 -4.93 0.39 -10.94
C SER A 8 -3.62 0.09 -11.65
N PHE A 9 -3.03 1.11 -12.26
CA PHE A 9 -1.82 1.01 -13.06
C PHE A 9 -0.74 1.96 -12.50
N PRO A 10 -0.01 1.55 -11.45
CA PRO A 10 0.99 2.40 -10.79
C PRO A 10 2.21 2.69 -11.68
N ASP A 11 2.53 1.80 -12.62
CA ASP A 11 3.60 2.01 -13.60
C ASP A 11 3.05 1.73 -15.00
N PHE A 12 2.94 2.78 -15.81
CA PHE A 12 2.54 2.71 -17.22
C PHE A 12 3.50 3.55 -18.06
N LYS A 13 4.16 2.92 -19.04
CA LYS A 13 5.10 3.56 -19.98
C LYS A 13 5.03 2.83 -21.32
N THR A 14 4.11 3.19 -22.18
CA THR A 14 3.90 2.55 -23.50
C THR A 14 4.01 3.60 -24.61
N ASP A 15 5.15 3.61 -25.28
CA ASP A 15 5.56 4.44 -26.41
C ASP A 15 5.31 5.97 -26.41
N VAL A 16 6.42 6.70 -26.51
CA VAL A 16 6.50 8.15 -26.75
C VAL A 16 6.09 8.52 -28.19
N GLU A 17 5.97 7.54 -29.10
CA GLU A 17 5.56 7.73 -30.48
C GLU A 17 4.17 7.13 -30.77
N GLY A 18 3.11 7.85 -30.38
CA GLY A 18 1.83 7.88 -31.10
C GLY A 18 1.07 6.55 -31.30
N GLU A 19 0.01 6.39 -30.50
CA GLU A 19 -1.28 5.75 -30.84
C GLU A 19 -1.36 4.23 -31.13
N TYR A 20 -0.28 3.44 -31.08
CA TYR A 20 -0.37 2.00 -31.40
C TYR A 20 -0.33 1.03 -30.21
N ASP A 21 0.37 1.38 -29.13
CA ASP A 21 0.48 0.54 -27.93
C ASP A 21 -0.51 1.03 -26.87
N TYR A 22 -1.44 0.17 -26.43
CA TYR A 22 -2.41 0.56 -25.40
C TYR A 22 -2.85 -0.63 -24.53
N VAL A 23 -3.34 -0.31 -23.34
CA VAL A 23 -4.05 -1.26 -22.48
C VAL A 23 -5.52 -0.86 -22.39
N ALA A 24 -6.41 -1.78 -22.69
CA ALA A 24 -7.84 -1.59 -22.45
C ALA A 24 -8.30 -2.36 -21.21
N VAL A 25 -9.03 -1.67 -20.34
CA VAL A 25 -9.75 -2.23 -19.20
C VAL A 25 -11.20 -2.41 -19.61
N LEU A 26 -11.67 -3.64 -19.62
CA LEU A 26 -12.97 -4.04 -20.16
C LEU A 26 -13.81 -4.72 -19.09
N GLU A 27 -15.11 -4.48 -19.11
CA GLU A 27 -16.11 -5.15 -18.26
C GLU A 27 -16.54 -6.47 -18.91
N CYS A 28 -16.68 -7.54 -18.13
CA CYS A 28 -17.18 -8.83 -18.59
C CYS A 28 -18.49 -9.21 -17.87
N SER A 29 -19.33 -10.07 -18.45
CA SER A 29 -20.52 -10.53 -17.72
C SER A 29 -20.26 -11.72 -16.79
N ASN A 30 -19.12 -12.42 -16.97
CA ASN A 30 -18.84 -13.66 -16.27
C ASN A 30 -17.35 -13.87 -15.98
N ARG A 31 -17.07 -14.79 -15.04
CA ARG A 31 -15.72 -15.12 -14.55
C ARG A 31 -14.72 -15.62 -15.59
N HIS A 32 -15.17 -16.03 -16.78
CA HIS A 32 -14.29 -16.51 -17.84
C HIS A 32 -13.96 -15.40 -18.84
N CYS A 33 -14.64 -14.25 -18.78
CA CYS A 33 -14.47 -13.14 -19.74
C CYS A 33 -14.43 -13.62 -21.20
N ASN A 34 -15.29 -14.57 -21.56
CA ASN A 34 -15.50 -14.96 -22.96
C ASN A 34 -16.35 -13.93 -23.73
N ASP A 35 -16.79 -12.87 -23.04
CA ASP A 35 -17.50 -11.72 -23.55
C ASP A 35 -16.94 -10.42 -22.95
N THR A 36 -17.19 -9.32 -23.65
CA THR A 36 -16.91 -7.96 -23.17
C THR A 36 -18.18 -7.14 -23.32
N THR A 37 -18.67 -6.57 -22.23
CA THR A 37 -19.93 -5.83 -22.22
C THR A 37 -19.71 -4.33 -22.45
N SER A 38 -18.58 -3.78 -22.00
CA SER A 38 -18.24 -2.37 -22.16
C SER A 38 -16.75 -2.12 -21.96
N GLU A 39 -16.27 -1.02 -22.53
CA GLU A 39 -14.95 -0.47 -22.25
C GLU A 39 -15.01 0.46 -21.04
N ILE A 40 -14.12 0.26 -20.07
CA ILE A 40 -14.01 1.09 -18.87
C ILE A 40 -12.96 2.18 -19.08
N ALA A 41 -11.81 1.83 -19.65
CA ALA A 41 -10.75 2.77 -19.97
C ALA A 41 -9.79 2.22 -21.03
N ILE A 42 -9.18 3.15 -21.77
CA ILE A 42 -7.99 2.93 -22.58
C ILE A 42 -6.86 3.71 -21.90
N LEU A 43 -5.74 3.03 -21.67
CA LEU A 43 -4.52 3.60 -21.14
C LEU A 43 -3.49 3.65 -22.27
N ASP A 44 -3.02 4.86 -22.54
CA ASP A 44 -1.96 5.22 -23.47
C ASP A 44 -0.98 6.21 -22.79
N ASP A 45 0.07 6.64 -23.50
CA ASP A 45 1.11 7.51 -22.92
C ASP A 45 0.62 8.94 -22.60
N ASP A 46 -0.56 9.34 -23.10
CA ASP A 46 -1.26 10.58 -22.75
C ASP A 46 -2.35 10.37 -21.66
N GLY A 47 -2.49 9.12 -21.19
CA GLY A 47 -3.54 8.65 -20.31
C GLY A 47 -3.44 9.16 -18.87
N PRO A 48 -4.46 8.89 -18.04
CA PRO A 48 -4.49 9.37 -16.67
C PRO A 48 -3.23 8.88 -15.95
N GLY A 49 -2.51 9.82 -15.33
CA GLY A 49 -1.24 9.56 -14.66
C GLY A 49 -1.31 8.36 -13.72
N SER A 50 -0.14 7.80 -13.40
CA SER A 50 0.04 6.76 -12.38
C SER A 50 -0.95 6.97 -11.22
N ASP A 51 -1.71 5.93 -10.88
CA ASP A 51 -2.69 5.86 -9.76
C ASP A 51 -4.19 6.04 -10.08
N ALA A 52 -4.60 6.03 -11.36
CA ALA A 52 -6.03 5.90 -11.69
C ALA A 52 -6.58 4.50 -11.30
N PHE A 53 -7.79 4.48 -10.72
CA PHE A 53 -8.52 3.26 -10.34
C PHE A 53 -9.72 3.02 -11.24
N PHE A 54 -9.86 1.79 -11.73
CA PHE A 54 -10.99 1.34 -12.55
C PHE A 54 -11.73 0.22 -11.82
N THR A 55 -13.03 0.40 -11.59
CA THR A 55 -13.85 -0.55 -10.82
C THR A 55 -14.89 -1.22 -11.71
N SER A 56 -14.91 -2.54 -11.70
CA SER A 56 -15.95 -3.34 -12.34
C SER A 56 -17.24 -3.32 -11.53
N GLN A 57 -18.34 -3.12 -12.24
CA GLN A 57 -19.69 -3.18 -11.66
C GLN A 57 -20.20 -4.63 -11.58
N THR A 58 -19.70 -5.52 -12.43
CA THR A 58 -20.11 -6.94 -12.46
C THR A 58 -19.28 -7.83 -11.52
N GLY A 59 -18.10 -7.35 -11.11
CA GLY A 59 -17.06 -8.09 -10.40
C GLY A 59 -16.07 -8.83 -11.31
N PHE A 60 -16.12 -8.62 -12.63
CA PHE A 60 -15.25 -9.28 -13.62
C PHE A 60 -14.63 -8.25 -14.58
N LEU A 61 -13.31 -8.24 -14.66
CA LEU A 61 -12.53 -7.39 -15.56
C LEU A 61 -11.73 -8.24 -16.55
N MET A 62 -11.63 -7.77 -17.78
CA MET A 62 -10.61 -8.20 -18.74
C MET A 62 -9.64 -7.05 -18.98
N VAL A 63 -8.35 -7.37 -18.97
CA VAL A 63 -7.28 -6.44 -19.36
C VAL A 63 -6.71 -6.97 -20.66
N SER A 64 -6.85 -6.21 -21.74
CA SER A 64 -6.20 -6.51 -23.02
C SER A 64 -5.05 -5.54 -23.27
N PHE A 65 -3.96 -6.07 -23.79
CA PHE A 65 -2.81 -5.28 -24.22
C PHE A 65 -2.63 -5.48 -25.72
N VAL A 66 -2.52 -4.38 -26.44
CA VAL A 66 -2.26 -4.36 -27.87
C VAL A 66 -0.93 -3.67 -28.09
N SER A 67 -0.06 -4.29 -28.89
CA SER A 67 1.21 -3.71 -29.28
C SER A 67 1.48 -3.92 -30.76
N ASP A 68 2.28 -3.04 -31.36
CA ASP A 68 2.74 -3.19 -32.73
C ASP A 68 4.05 -4.02 -32.85
N SER A 69 4.68 -4.01 -34.04
CA SER A 69 5.89 -4.80 -34.33
C SER A 69 7.21 -4.02 -34.19
N TRP A 70 7.19 -2.76 -33.76
CA TRP A 70 8.33 -1.86 -33.81
C TRP A 70 8.83 -1.52 -32.39
N ARG A 71 9.92 -2.22 -31.97
CA ARG A 71 10.77 -2.01 -30.76
C ARG A 71 10.49 -2.86 -29.50
N ARG A 72 11.51 -2.91 -28.62
CA ARG A 72 11.45 -3.45 -27.25
C ARG A 72 11.19 -2.32 -26.28
N GLN A 73 9.98 -2.24 -25.74
CA GLN A 73 9.57 -1.19 -24.82
C GLN A 73 9.37 -1.72 -23.40
N ARG A 74 9.15 -0.82 -22.43
CA ARG A 74 8.75 -1.21 -21.07
C ARG A 74 7.24 -1.51 -21.12
N GLY A 75 6.80 -2.51 -20.37
CA GLY A 75 5.37 -2.85 -20.28
C GLY A 75 4.67 -2.01 -19.20
N PHE A 76 3.52 -2.52 -18.76
CA PHE A 76 2.77 -1.95 -17.64
C PHE A 76 2.86 -2.85 -16.40
N ARG A 77 2.58 -2.27 -15.24
CA ARG A 77 2.25 -3.01 -14.02
C ARG A 77 0.86 -2.61 -13.58
N ALA A 78 0.03 -3.61 -13.30
CA ALA A 78 -1.31 -3.40 -12.78
C ALA A 78 -1.46 -4.09 -11.41
N ARG A 79 -2.20 -3.45 -10.50
CA ARG A 79 -2.67 -4.05 -9.25
C ARG A 79 -4.18 -4.21 -9.33
N TRP A 80 -4.69 -5.38 -8.97
CA TRP A 80 -6.12 -5.61 -8.87
C TRP A 80 -6.49 -6.19 -7.51
N GLY A 81 -7.71 -5.95 -7.06
CA GLY A 81 -8.21 -6.41 -5.77
C GLY A 81 -9.71 -6.26 -5.64
N LEU A 82 -10.28 -6.81 -4.58
CA LEU A 82 -11.70 -6.60 -4.27
C LEU A 82 -11.92 -5.17 -3.74
N TYR A 83 -13.01 -4.54 -4.15
CA TYR A 83 -13.43 -3.23 -3.65
C TYR A 83 -14.15 -3.36 -2.29
N PRO A 84 -13.96 -2.43 -1.34
CA PRO A 84 -13.15 -1.20 -1.43
C PRO A 84 -11.64 -1.47 -1.37
N PHE A 85 -10.95 -0.94 -2.37
CA PHE A 85 -9.51 -1.01 -2.53
C PHE A 85 -8.86 0.20 -1.84
N GLY A 86 -7.75 0.01 -1.11
CA GLY A 86 -7.18 1.08 -0.27
C GLY A 86 -7.98 1.25 1.03
N SER A 87 -8.31 0.12 1.65
CA SER A 87 -8.85 0.10 3.00
C SER A 87 -7.70 -0.11 3.96
N CYS A 88 -7.71 0.62 5.07
CA CYS A 88 -6.64 0.50 6.04
C CYS A 88 -6.45 -0.94 6.55
N GLY A 89 -5.20 -1.40 6.55
CA GLY A 89 -4.81 -2.74 6.95
C GLY A 89 -4.98 -3.78 5.84
N ASP A 90 -5.10 -3.35 4.58
CA ASP A 90 -5.23 -4.27 3.43
C ASP A 90 -3.88 -4.82 2.97
N GLY A 91 -2.78 -4.31 3.52
CA GLY A 91 -1.41 -4.73 3.24
C GLY A 91 -0.76 -3.92 2.13
N PHE A 92 -1.34 -2.79 1.74
CA PHE A 92 -0.87 -2.02 0.61
C PHE A 92 -1.13 -0.52 0.73
N ARG A 93 -0.12 0.23 1.14
CA ARG A 93 -0.26 1.67 1.33
C ARG A 93 -0.67 2.43 0.06
N ASP A 94 -1.85 3.04 0.09
CA ASP A 94 -2.28 4.10 -0.83
C ASP A 94 -1.66 5.43 -0.38
N HIS A 95 -0.58 5.86 -1.03
CA HIS A 95 0.13 7.10 -0.68
C HIS A 95 -0.72 8.39 -0.75
N VAL A 96 -1.90 8.36 -1.37
CA VAL A 96 -2.82 9.49 -1.43
C VAL A 96 -3.74 9.53 -0.21
N ARG A 97 -4.12 8.37 0.34
CA ARG A 97 -5.13 8.24 1.40
C ARG A 97 -4.56 7.82 2.76
N GLU A 98 -3.43 7.13 2.76
CA GLU A 98 -2.84 6.44 3.90
C GLU A 98 -1.41 6.93 4.16
N GLU A 99 -1.08 7.21 5.41
CA GLU A 99 0.29 7.54 5.81
C GLU A 99 1.15 6.29 5.98
N CYS A 100 0.51 5.18 6.39
CA CYS A 100 1.06 3.85 6.56
C CYS A 100 -0.01 2.82 6.23
N ASP A 101 0.38 1.60 5.91
CA ASP A 101 -0.48 0.40 6.00
C ASP A 101 0.40 -0.79 6.35
N ASP A 102 0.30 -1.34 7.55
CA ASP A 102 1.14 -2.47 8.00
C ASP A 102 0.48 -3.86 7.77
N GLY A 103 -0.64 -3.89 7.04
CA GLY A 103 -1.39 -5.10 6.73
C GLY A 103 -2.33 -5.57 7.82
N ASN A 104 -2.61 -4.74 8.83
CA ASN A 104 -3.61 -5.04 9.83
C ASN A 104 -4.30 -3.77 10.41
N MET A 105 -5.22 -3.93 11.35
CA MET A 105 -5.96 -2.82 12.01
C MET A 105 -5.79 -2.85 13.55
N VAL A 106 -4.69 -3.41 14.03
CA VAL A 106 -4.30 -3.38 15.43
C VAL A 106 -3.74 -1.99 15.71
N ALA A 107 -3.94 -1.49 16.92
CA ALA A 107 -3.34 -0.23 17.35
C ALA A 107 -2.14 -0.55 18.26
N GLY A 108 -1.12 0.31 18.23
CA GLY A 108 0.08 0.20 19.04
C GLY A 108 1.24 -0.59 18.39
N ASP A 109 1.11 -1.01 17.14
CA ASP A 109 2.16 -1.61 16.31
C ASP A 109 2.79 -0.64 15.31
N GLY A 110 2.30 0.60 15.26
CA GLY A 110 2.89 1.72 14.55
C GLY A 110 2.06 2.26 13.39
N CYS A 111 1.07 1.51 12.91
CA CYS A 111 0.08 2.01 11.97
C CYS A 111 -1.32 1.94 12.58
N SER A 112 -1.99 3.09 12.72
CA SER A 112 -3.29 3.12 13.38
C SER A 112 -4.36 2.39 12.54
N PRO A 113 -5.51 1.99 13.13
CA PRO A 113 -6.66 1.46 12.38
C PRO A 113 -7.30 2.46 11.40
N THR A 114 -6.77 3.68 11.34
CA THR A 114 -7.16 4.76 10.42
C THR A 114 -6.02 5.16 9.47
N CYS A 115 -4.97 4.34 9.39
CA CYS A 115 -3.80 4.48 8.52
C CYS A 115 -3.06 5.81 8.69
N ARG A 116 -2.91 6.19 9.96
CA ARG A 116 -2.03 7.26 10.42
C ARG A 116 -0.83 6.61 11.10
N VAL A 117 0.36 7.16 10.85
CA VAL A 117 1.53 6.71 11.58
C VAL A 117 1.31 7.05 13.05
N GLU A 118 1.40 6.04 13.90
CA GLU A 118 1.23 6.23 15.33
C GLU A 118 2.40 7.04 15.89
N LYS A 119 2.12 7.93 16.84
CA LYS A 119 3.15 8.81 17.38
C LYS A 119 4.28 7.98 18.01
N GLY A 120 5.53 8.31 17.67
CA GLY A 120 6.72 7.59 18.16
C GLY A 120 7.05 6.32 17.36
N PHE A 121 6.45 6.16 16.18
CA PHE A 121 6.80 5.14 15.21
C PHE A 121 7.25 5.78 13.89
N THR A 122 8.12 5.07 13.19
CA THR A 122 8.47 5.30 11.79
C THR A 122 8.03 4.08 10.97
N CYS A 123 7.20 4.30 9.96
CA CYS A 123 6.75 3.27 9.02
C CYS A 123 7.45 3.46 7.66
N THR A 124 8.04 2.39 7.13
CA THR A 124 8.77 2.43 5.84
C THR A 124 8.56 1.16 5.02
N GLY A 125 8.91 1.20 3.73
CA GLY A 125 8.88 0.05 2.83
C GLY A 125 7.51 -0.27 2.22
N GLY A 126 6.43 0.30 2.77
CA GLY A 126 5.10 0.16 2.22
C GLY A 126 4.90 0.96 0.94
N GLY A 127 3.95 0.52 0.15
CA GLY A 127 3.53 1.22 -1.06
C GLY A 127 2.39 0.46 -1.73
N PRO A 128 2.13 0.74 -3.01
CA PRO A 128 0.96 0.18 -3.67
C PRO A 128 0.95 -1.35 -3.71
N LEU A 129 2.08 -2.04 -3.51
CA LEU A 129 2.23 -3.49 -3.62
C LEU A 129 2.83 -4.16 -2.37
N SER A 130 3.01 -3.41 -1.29
CA SER A 130 3.61 -3.92 -0.05
C SER A 130 3.10 -3.14 1.15
N ASN A 131 3.07 -3.80 2.30
CA ASN A 131 2.78 -3.16 3.56
C ASN A 131 4.03 -2.45 4.09
N ASP A 132 3.81 -1.43 4.91
CA ASP A 132 4.85 -0.80 5.71
C ASP A 132 5.32 -1.76 6.80
N THR A 133 6.61 -1.66 7.10
CA THR A 133 7.17 -2.12 8.36
C THR A 133 7.28 -0.92 9.27
N CYS A 134 6.53 -0.95 10.37
CA CYS A 134 6.58 0.08 11.39
C CYS A 134 7.53 -0.32 12.51
N VAL A 135 8.42 0.61 12.87
CA VAL A 135 9.36 0.45 13.98
C VAL A 135 9.09 1.55 14.99
N CYS A 136 9.14 1.21 16.26
CA CYS A 136 9.02 2.18 17.32
C CYS A 136 10.35 2.92 17.52
N ASP A 137 10.32 4.25 17.45
CA ASP A 137 11.50 5.11 17.45
C ASP A 137 12.24 5.06 18.79
N CYS A 138 11.50 4.98 19.90
CA CYS A 138 12.07 4.93 21.25
C CYS A 138 11.23 4.08 22.22
N CYS A 139 10.98 2.83 21.82
CA CYS A 139 10.47 1.76 22.69
C CYS A 139 11.63 1.04 23.37
N PHE A 140 11.57 0.88 24.69
CA PHE A 140 12.54 0.06 25.42
C PHE A 140 11.83 -0.99 26.27
N HIS A 141 12.26 -2.25 26.14
CA HIS A 141 11.77 -3.34 26.97
C HIS A 141 12.86 -3.75 27.97
N LEU A 142 12.63 -3.45 29.24
CA LEU A 142 13.55 -3.67 30.35
C LEU A 142 13.09 -4.88 31.15
N THR A 143 13.87 -5.96 31.11
CA THR A 143 13.55 -7.22 31.81
C THR A 143 14.44 -7.45 33.03
N THR A 144 15.25 -6.47 33.43
CA THR A 144 16.11 -6.59 34.62
C THR A 144 15.30 -6.40 35.90
N THR A 145 15.81 -6.93 37.01
CA THR A 145 15.19 -6.76 38.34
C THR A 145 15.48 -5.39 38.95
N ASP A 146 16.52 -4.72 38.49
CA ASP A 146 16.97 -3.39 38.88
C ASP A 146 17.58 -2.65 37.69
N GLY A 147 17.69 -1.32 37.79
CA GLY A 147 18.24 -0.46 36.75
C GLY A 147 17.78 0.98 36.89
N LEU A 148 18.37 1.86 36.07
CA LEU A 148 17.98 3.25 35.92
C LEU A 148 17.41 3.44 34.51
N ILE A 149 16.33 4.22 34.40
CA ILE A 149 15.82 4.70 33.13
C ILE A 149 16.37 6.10 32.92
N ASN A 150 17.26 6.24 31.94
CA ASN A 150 17.74 7.53 31.48
C ASN A 150 17.11 7.80 30.12
N HIS A 151 16.47 8.95 29.97
CA HIS A 151 16.13 9.47 28.65
C HIS A 151 17.42 9.91 27.95
N TRP A 152 17.51 9.79 26.62
CA TRP A 152 18.71 10.21 25.89
C TRP A 152 18.98 11.69 26.19
N ASN A 153 20.27 11.99 26.48
CA ASN A 153 20.83 13.28 26.90
C ASN A 153 20.43 13.79 28.30
N GLU A 154 21.23 13.44 29.32
CA GLU A 154 21.26 14.21 30.57
C GLU A 154 21.82 15.64 30.36
N ASP A 155 22.63 15.89 29.30
CA ASP A 155 23.34 17.16 29.09
C ASP A 155 23.16 17.84 27.71
N GLY A 156 22.46 17.22 26.75
CA GLY A 156 22.41 17.67 25.34
C GLY A 156 21.04 18.07 24.77
N GLY A 157 19.96 17.97 25.56
CA GLY A 157 18.58 18.19 25.11
C GLY A 157 17.97 16.99 24.35
N TYR A 158 16.64 16.95 24.31
CA TYR A 158 15.84 15.91 23.63
C TYR A 158 15.32 16.37 22.27
N ASP A 159 15.02 15.43 21.36
CA ASP A 159 14.41 15.79 20.07
C ASP A 159 12.93 16.17 20.25
N SER A 160 12.46 17.12 19.44
CA SER A 160 11.04 17.48 19.43
C SER A 160 10.18 16.34 18.88
N ASN A 161 8.93 16.22 19.37
CA ASN A 161 7.90 15.26 18.92
C ASN A 161 8.14 13.77 19.22
N GLN A 162 9.08 13.43 20.12
CA GLN A 162 9.26 12.05 20.58
C GLN A 162 8.09 11.56 21.45
N LEU A 163 7.76 10.28 21.34
CA LEU A 163 6.90 9.55 22.28
C LEU A 163 7.62 8.28 22.70
N CYS A 164 8.35 8.36 23.81
CA CYS A 164 9.14 7.24 24.33
C CYS A 164 8.43 6.54 25.47
N TRP A 165 8.61 5.23 25.53
CA TRP A 165 8.02 4.38 26.55
C TRP A 165 8.98 3.26 26.92
N TRP A 166 9.11 3.07 28.22
CA TRP A 166 9.89 2.00 28.82
C TRP A 166 8.91 1.04 29.46
N THR A 167 8.91 -0.18 28.97
CA THR A 167 8.19 -1.27 29.62
C THR A 167 9.15 -1.95 30.58
N VAL A 168 8.87 -1.90 31.87
CA VAL A 168 9.64 -2.61 32.90
C VAL A 168 8.89 -3.89 33.25
N ALA A 169 9.40 -5.03 32.79
CA ALA A 169 8.79 -6.34 32.96
C ALA A 169 9.84 -7.37 33.44
N PRO A 170 10.21 -7.35 34.73
CA PRO A 170 11.15 -8.31 35.30
C PRO A 170 10.60 -9.75 35.20
N PRO A 171 11.46 -10.77 35.09
CA PRO A 171 11.02 -12.16 35.09
C PRO A 171 10.29 -12.52 36.39
N PRO A 172 9.39 -13.53 36.36
CA PRO A 172 8.71 -14.01 37.56
C PRO A 172 9.72 -14.44 38.63
N ARG A 173 9.39 -14.24 39.91
CA ARG A 173 10.24 -14.73 41.01
C ARG A 173 10.27 -16.26 40.99
N GLY A 174 11.43 -16.85 40.71
CA GLY A 174 11.68 -18.29 40.86
C GLY A 174 11.86 -19.10 39.57
N GLY A 175 12.49 -18.54 38.53
CA GLY A 175 13.03 -19.33 37.41
C GLY A 175 14.29 -20.09 37.79
#